data_AF-A0A9X9A307-F1
#
_entry.id   AF-A0A9X9A307-F1
#
_cell.length_a   1.000
_cell.length_b   1.000
_cell.length_c   1.000
_cell.angle_alpha   90.00
_cell.angle_beta   90.00
_cell.angle_gamma   90.00
#
_symmetry.space_group_name_H-M   'P 1'
#
loop_
_entity.id
_entity.type
_entity.pdbx_description
1 polymer ?
#
loop_
_entity_poly.entity_id
_entity_poly.type
_entity_poly.pdbx_seq_one_letter_code
_entity_poly.pdbx_strand_id
1 'polypeptide(L)'
;SKGIETLVEVLRSGFYLGFYNSELSKLNERSYHDKCLPALKAIANNSNFKLGTLEQNRVVSSYGKLIGNASSDVETITSAAKIFKQYNDNFSTLVDNLSAGNAIYDIMQGVDYDIQSYLYDTRKAPKDTVWYQKIDSYINELSRFALMGTITAKTGWLINNGIYYTGRLGTFHSTGTKGLQVVTDAMKIYPYLGEQYFVAAEQIATNYGGKDANGKVVNLDQIREDGKKKYLPKTYTFDDGAIVLKAGDKVTEEKVKRLYWAAKEVKAQFHRTVESDQPLEKGNPDDVLTMVIYNSPAEYQFNRQLYGYETNNGGLYIEGTGTFFTYERTPEESIYSLEELFRHEFTHYLQGRYEVPGLWGQGKIYENERLSWFEEGNAEFFAGATRTDNVVPRKSIIGGLSSN
;
A
#
# COMPACT_ATOMS: atom_id res chain seq x y z
N SER A 1 -23.69 -17.10 14.58
CA SER A 1 -23.13 -17.53 13.28
C SER A 1 -23.60 -18.90 12.76
N LYS A 2 -24.02 -19.89 13.59
CA LYS A 2 -24.29 -21.29 13.14
C LYS A 2 -23.11 -21.93 12.37
N GLY A 3 -21.88 -21.50 12.66
CA GLY A 3 -20.67 -22.00 12.00
C GLY A 3 -20.42 -21.45 10.59
N ILE A 4 -21.18 -20.45 10.12
CA ILE A 4 -21.02 -19.88 8.76
C ILE A 4 -19.58 -19.42 8.51
N GLU A 5 -18.94 -18.75 9.47
CA GLU A 5 -17.55 -18.30 9.35
C GLU A 5 -16.60 -19.48 9.07
N THR A 6 -16.68 -20.55 9.86
CA THR A 6 -15.87 -21.76 9.64
C THR A 6 -16.14 -22.41 8.30
N LEU A 7 -17.40 -22.53 7.89
CA LEU A 7 -17.77 -23.11 6.59
C LEU A 7 -17.21 -22.28 5.43
N VAL A 8 -17.27 -20.95 5.54
CA VAL A 8 -16.69 -20.03 4.56
C VAL A 8 -15.18 -20.22 4.48
N GLU A 9 -14.45 -20.26 5.59
CA GLU A 9 -13.00 -20.44 5.57
C GLU A 9 -12.56 -21.79 4.97
N VAL A 10 -13.34 -22.86 5.20
CA VAL A 10 -13.09 -24.16 4.55
C VAL A 10 -13.24 -24.04 3.02
N LEU A 11 -14.29 -23.39 2.53
CA LEU A 11 -14.49 -23.18 1.10
C LEU A 11 -13.39 -22.30 0.49
N ARG A 12 -13.06 -21.19 1.15
CA ARG A 12 -11.98 -20.27 0.73
C ARG A 12 -10.64 -21.00 0.63
N SER A 13 -10.32 -21.86 1.59
CA SER A 13 -9.12 -22.69 1.55
C SER A 13 -9.12 -23.65 0.35
N GLY A 14 -10.27 -24.26 0.04
CA GLY A 14 -10.43 -25.11 -1.13
C GLY A 14 -10.18 -24.37 -2.45
N PHE A 15 -10.77 -23.19 -2.64
CA PHE A 15 -10.56 -22.36 -3.84
C PHE A 15 -9.12 -21.85 -3.94
N TYR A 16 -8.52 -21.44 -2.81
CA TYR A 16 -7.12 -21.06 -2.76
C TYR A 16 -6.19 -22.19 -3.23
N LEU A 17 -6.39 -23.40 -2.72
CA LEU A 17 -5.61 -24.56 -3.15
C LEU A 17 -5.87 -24.90 -4.62
N GLY A 18 -7.12 -24.74 -5.10
CA GLY A 18 -7.49 -24.90 -6.51
C GLY A 18 -6.76 -23.95 -7.46
N PHE A 19 -6.49 -22.72 -7.02
CA PHE A 19 -5.75 -21.74 -7.81
C PHE A 19 -4.27 -22.10 -7.96
N TYR A 20 -3.62 -22.56 -6.89
CA TYR A 20 -2.17 -22.83 -6.88
C TYR A 20 -1.78 -24.25 -7.29
N ASN A 21 -2.69 -25.22 -7.25
CA ASN A 21 -2.38 -26.63 -7.48
C ASN A 21 -3.20 -27.19 -8.65
N SER A 22 -2.49 -27.63 -9.70
CA SER A 22 -3.10 -28.08 -10.95
C SER A 22 -4.04 -29.29 -10.79
N GLU A 23 -3.78 -30.13 -9.79
CA GLU A 23 -4.55 -31.30 -9.40
C GLU A 23 -5.94 -30.92 -8.89
N LEU A 24 -6.11 -29.69 -8.40
CA LEU A 24 -7.34 -29.12 -7.89
C LEU A 24 -7.94 -28.06 -8.83
N SER A 25 -7.43 -27.95 -10.06
CA SER A 25 -7.80 -26.91 -11.04
C SER A 25 -9.32 -26.76 -11.27
N LYS A 26 -10.09 -27.85 -11.16
CA LYS A 26 -11.56 -27.80 -11.23
C LYS A 26 -12.19 -26.85 -10.21
N LEU A 27 -11.59 -26.73 -9.01
CA LEU A 27 -12.06 -25.81 -7.98
C LEU A 27 -11.88 -24.35 -8.39
N ASN A 28 -10.96 -24.04 -9.30
CA ASN A 28 -10.71 -22.69 -9.81
C ASN A 28 -11.63 -22.29 -10.99
N GLU A 29 -12.47 -23.21 -11.48
CA GLU A 29 -13.41 -22.91 -12.55
C GLU A 29 -14.54 -22.01 -12.04
N ARG A 30 -14.85 -20.93 -12.78
CA ARG A 30 -15.96 -20.03 -12.45
C ARG A 30 -17.30 -20.77 -12.26
N SER A 31 -17.57 -21.77 -13.09
CA SER A 31 -18.77 -22.61 -12.99
C SER A 31 -18.86 -23.36 -11.66
N TYR A 32 -17.72 -23.65 -11.03
CA TYR A 32 -17.63 -24.31 -9.73
C TYR A 32 -17.78 -23.30 -8.59
N HIS A 33 -17.18 -22.11 -8.73
CA HIS A 33 -17.40 -21.00 -7.80
C HIS A 33 -18.87 -20.57 -7.73
N ASP A 34 -19.60 -20.57 -8.86
CA ASP A 34 -21.02 -20.20 -8.92
C ASP A 34 -21.92 -21.14 -8.09
N LYS A 35 -21.43 -22.32 -7.70
CA LYS A 35 -22.15 -23.22 -6.77
C LYS A 35 -22.28 -22.64 -5.36
N CYS A 36 -21.53 -21.60 -5.02
CA CYS A 36 -21.68 -20.87 -3.76
C CYS A 36 -22.83 -19.84 -3.80
N LEU A 37 -23.34 -19.46 -4.97
CA LEU A 37 -24.40 -18.44 -5.10
C LEU A 37 -25.67 -18.78 -4.30
N PRO A 38 -26.21 -20.02 -4.31
CA PRO A 38 -27.37 -20.35 -3.49
C PRO A 38 -27.14 -20.15 -1.99
N ALA A 39 -25.93 -20.45 -1.50
CA ALA A 39 -25.57 -20.25 -0.09
C ALA A 39 -25.44 -18.76 0.25
N LEU A 40 -24.82 -17.96 -0.62
CA LEU A 40 -24.76 -16.50 -0.47
C LEU A 40 -26.18 -15.92 -0.41
N LYS A 41 -27.07 -16.32 -1.32
CA LYS A 41 -28.47 -15.85 -1.32
C LYS A 41 -29.22 -16.27 -0.06
N ALA A 42 -29.00 -17.49 0.44
CA ALA A 42 -29.59 -17.96 1.69
C ALA A 42 -29.11 -17.14 2.90
N ILE A 43 -27.82 -16.76 2.94
CA ILE A 43 -27.28 -15.85 3.95
C ILE A 43 -27.97 -14.48 3.84
N ALA A 44 -27.99 -13.90 2.64
CA ALA A 44 -28.52 -12.55 2.39
C ALA A 44 -30.02 -12.41 2.65
N ASN A 45 -30.80 -13.47 2.44
CA ASN A 45 -32.25 -13.49 2.67
C ASN A 45 -32.63 -13.76 4.14
N ASN A 46 -31.66 -14.04 5.01
CA ASN A 46 -31.91 -14.18 6.44
C ASN A 46 -32.19 -12.80 7.06
N SER A 47 -33.22 -12.69 7.91
CA SER A 47 -33.56 -11.44 8.61
C SER A 47 -32.46 -10.92 9.56
N ASN A 48 -31.46 -11.74 9.86
CA ASN A 48 -30.28 -11.37 10.64
C ASN A 48 -29.08 -10.95 9.79
N PHE A 49 -29.18 -10.94 8.46
CA PHE A 49 -28.14 -10.39 7.59
C PHE A 49 -28.20 -8.86 7.61
N LYS A 50 -27.55 -8.30 8.62
CA LYS A 50 -27.47 -6.87 8.91
C LYS A 50 -26.24 -6.61 9.78
N LEU A 51 -25.88 -5.35 9.95
CA LEU A 51 -24.88 -4.92 10.93
C LEU A 51 -25.52 -4.74 12.30
N GLY A 52 -24.76 -5.04 13.35
CA GLY A 52 -25.22 -4.92 14.72
C GLY A 52 -24.31 -5.69 15.67
N THR A 53 -24.75 -6.88 16.08
CA THR A 53 -23.97 -7.73 16.99
C THR A 53 -22.69 -8.24 16.32
N LEU A 54 -21.69 -8.63 17.12
CA LEU A 54 -20.44 -9.22 16.60
C LEU A 54 -20.71 -10.41 15.67
N GLU A 55 -21.68 -11.26 16.03
CA GLU A 55 -22.05 -12.44 15.24
C GLU A 55 -22.72 -12.08 13.91
N GLN A 56 -23.51 -11.01 13.89
CA GLN A 56 -24.09 -10.48 12.66
C GLN A 56 -22.99 -9.90 11.76
N ASN A 57 -22.09 -9.10 12.32
CA ASN A 57 -20.97 -8.50 11.60
C ASN A 57 -20.03 -9.57 11.02
N ARG A 58 -19.74 -10.65 11.77
CA ARG A 58 -18.96 -11.80 11.30
C ARG A 58 -19.59 -12.50 10.10
N VAL A 59 -20.90 -12.70 10.11
CA VAL A 59 -21.62 -13.30 8.97
C VAL A 59 -21.54 -12.38 7.74
N VAL A 60 -21.68 -11.07 7.93
CA VAL A 60 -21.54 -10.07 6.85
C VAL A 60 -20.10 -10.03 6.30
N SER A 61 -19.09 -10.05 7.17
CA SER A 61 -17.68 -10.17 6.77
C SER A 61 -17.41 -11.45 5.98
N SER A 62 -17.90 -12.59 6.47
CA SER A 62 -17.76 -13.90 5.81
C SER A 62 -18.44 -13.92 4.44
N TYR A 63 -19.55 -13.20 4.29
CA TYR A 63 -20.24 -13.03 3.01
C TYR A 63 -19.36 -12.34 1.97
N GLY A 64 -18.74 -11.20 2.34
CA GLY A 64 -17.81 -10.49 1.46
C GLY A 64 -16.56 -11.32 1.09
N LYS A 65 -15.97 -12.00 2.08
CA LYS A 65 -14.82 -12.90 1.89
C LYS A 65 -15.13 -14.07 0.95
N LEU A 66 -16.31 -14.69 1.09
CA LEU A 66 -16.71 -15.79 0.21
C LEU A 66 -16.93 -15.30 -1.22
N ILE A 67 -17.51 -14.11 -1.42
CA ILE A 67 -17.63 -13.51 -2.76
C ILE A 67 -16.26 -13.39 -3.41
N GLY A 68 -15.26 -12.85 -2.71
CA GLY A 68 -13.91 -12.65 -3.26
C GLY A 68 -13.20 -13.94 -3.67
N ASN A 69 -13.42 -15.06 -2.98
CA ASN A 69 -12.78 -16.33 -3.33
C ASN A 69 -13.63 -17.22 -4.25
N ALA A 70 -14.93 -16.99 -4.33
CA ALA A 70 -15.85 -17.74 -5.17
C ALA A 70 -16.34 -16.86 -6.33
N SER A 71 -17.55 -16.32 -6.19
CA SER A 71 -18.24 -15.57 -7.24
C SER A 71 -19.35 -14.71 -6.66
N SER A 72 -19.81 -13.75 -7.46
CA SER A 72 -21.02 -12.98 -7.25
C SER A 72 -21.88 -12.90 -8.51
N ASP A 73 -23.15 -12.62 -8.30
CA ASP A 73 -24.13 -12.19 -9.30
C ASP A 73 -24.78 -10.86 -8.90
N VAL A 74 -25.70 -10.35 -9.73
CA VAL A 74 -26.42 -9.09 -9.46
C VAL A 74 -27.17 -9.10 -8.13
N GLU A 75 -27.79 -10.23 -7.76
CA GLU A 75 -28.61 -10.34 -6.56
C GLU A 75 -27.75 -10.29 -5.29
N THR A 76 -26.61 -10.99 -5.30
CA THR A 76 -25.66 -10.98 -4.18
C THR A 76 -25.05 -9.59 -3.97
N ILE A 77 -24.64 -8.90 -5.04
CA ILE A 77 -24.14 -7.51 -4.93
C ILE A 77 -25.24 -6.54 -4.49
N THR A 78 -26.47 -6.71 -4.99
CA THR A 78 -27.61 -5.89 -4.54
C THR A 78 -27.90 -6.10 -3.06
N SER A 79 -27.68 -7.31 -2.54
CA SER A 79 -27.81 -7.62 -1.12
C SER A 79 -26.70 -6.97 -0.29
N ALA A 80 -25.47 -6.96 -0.80
CA ALA A 80 -24.36 -6.22 -0.21
C ALA A 80 -24.64 -4.71 -0.14
N ALA A 81 -25.29 -4.14 -1.16
CA ALA A 81 -25.68 -2.72 -1.17
C ALA A 81 -26.60 -2.35 0.02
N LYS A 82 -27.46 -3.27 0.48
CA LYS A 82 -28.31 -3.04 1.66
C LYS A 82 -27.49 -2.89 2.94
N ILE A 83 -26.38 -3.62 3.07
CA ILE A 83 -25.44 -3.49 4.20
C ILE A 83 -24.73 -2.14 4.15
N PHE A 84 -24.25 -1.72 2.98
CA PHE A 84 -23.63 -0.40 2.83
C PHE A 84 -24.62 0.72 3.15
N LYS A 85 -25.86 0.60 2.66
CA LYS A 85 -26.94 1.53 3.01
C LYS A 85 -27.18 1.60 4.50
N GLN A 86 -27.27 0.46 5.19
CA GLN A 86 -27.42 0.43 6.64
C GLN A 86 -26.25 1.14 7.34
N TYR A 87 -25.01 0.89 6.92
CA TYR A 87 -23.84 1.52 7.51
C TYR A 87 -23.84 3.04 7.30
N ASN A 88 -24.12 3.49 6.07
CA ASN A 88 -24.24 4.92 5.75
C ASN A 88 -25.36 5.60 6.55
N ASP A 89 -26.54 4.98 6.62
CA ASP A 89 -27.72 5.55 7.29
C ASP A 89 -27.57 5.57 8.83
N ASN A 90 -26.71 4.72 9.39
CA ASN A 90 -26.44 4.61 10.83
C ASN A 90 -24.97 4.91 11.15
N PHE A 91 -24.32 5.77 10.35
CA PHE A 91 -22.88 5.97 10.43
C PHE A 91 -22.40 6.40 11.83
N SER A 92 -23.12 7.32 12.48
CA SER A 92 -22.76 7.85 13.79
C SER A 92 -22.72 6.79 14.90
N THR A 93 -23.43 5.67 14.75
CA THR A 93 -23.45 4.58 15.72
C THR A 93 -22.52 3.43 15.34
N LEU A 94 -22.23 3.24 14.06
CA LEU A 94 -21.44 2.13 13.54
C LEU A 94 -19.97 2.46 13.29
N VAL A 95 -19.61 3.74 13.18
CA VAL A 95 -18.24 4.18 12.88
C VAL A 95 -17.20 3.65 13.88
N ASP A 96 -17.57 3.54 15.16
CA ASP A 96 -16.70 3.06 16.23
C ASP A 96 -16.71 1.54 16.40
N ASN A 97 -17.56 0.84 15.64
CA ASN A 97 -17.61 -0.62 15.67
C ASN A 97 -16.62 -1.20 14.65
N LEU A 98 -15.42 -1.54 15.13
CA LEU A 98 -14.36 -2.14 14.30
C LEU A 98 -14.84 -3.36 13.51
N SER A 99 -15.62 -4.24 14.13
CA SER A 99 -16.14 -5.44 13.43
C SER A 99 -17.13 -5.11 12.31
N ALA A 100 -17.91 -4.03 12.45
CA ALA A 100 -18.77 -3.54 11.38
C ALA A 100 -17.95 -2.90 10.26
N GLY A 101 -16.93 -2.10 10.59
CA GLY A 101 -15.98 -1.54 9.63
C GLY A 101 -15.27 -2.62 8.81
N ASN A 102 -14.76 -3.67 9.47
CA ASN A 102 -14.14 -4.82 8.80
C ASN A 102 -15.12 -5.52 7.85
N ALA A 103 -16.38 -5.69 8.25
CA ALA A 103 -17.40 -6.30 7.40
C ALA A 103 -17.70 -5.46 6.15
N ILE A 104 -17.68 -4.12 6.26
CA ILE A 104 -17.81 -3.22 5.11
C ILE A 104 -16.61 -3.37 4.18
N TYR A 105 -15.40 -3.33 4.73
CA TYR A 105 -14.17 -3.50 3.95
C TYR A 105 -14.15 -4.86 3.22
N ASP A 106 -14.49 -5.95 3.90
CA ASP A 106 -14.54 -7.30 3.32
C ASP A 106 -15.51 -7.41 2.14
N ILE A 107 -16.65 -6.73 2.20
CA ILE A 107 -17.59 -6.66 1.07
C ILE A 107 -17.00 -5.83 -0.07
N MET A 108 -16.38 -4.68 0.21
CA MET A 108 -15.78 -3.83 -0.81
C MET A 108 -14.71 -4.58 -1.60
N GLN A 109 -13.73 -5.15 -0.90
CA GLN A 109 -12.64 -5.89 -1.54
C GLN A 109 -13.12 -7.18 -2.22
N GLY A 110 -14.08 -7.89 -1.62
CA GLY A 110 -14.57 -9.15 -2.17
C GLY A 110 -15.28 -8.97 -3.51
N VAL A 111 -16.21 -8.01 -3.58
CA VAL A 111 -16.96 -7.71 -4.82
C VAL A 111 -16.03 -7.18 -5.90
N ASP A 112 -15.12 -6.26 -5.57
CA ASP A 112 -14.14 -5.75 -6.54
C ASP A 112 -13.26 -6.89 -7.06
N TYR A 113 -12.68 -7.70 -6.17
CA TYR A 113 -11.81 -8.79 -6.57
C TYR A 113 -12.49 -9.80 -7.50
N ASP A 114 -13.73 -10.22 -7.22
CA ASP A 114 -14.48 -11.13 -8.11
C ASP A 114 -14.69 -10.52 -9.51
N ILE A 115 -15.20 -9.29 -9.57
CA ILE A 115 -15.49 -8.62 -10.85
C ILE A 115 -14.20 -8.43 -11.65
N GLN A 116 -13.13 -7.94 -11.01
CA GLN A 116 -11.87 -7.66 -11.67
C GLN A 116 -11.17 -8.93 -12.15
N SER A 117 -11.19 -9.99 -11.34
CA SER A 117 -10.66 -11.30 -11.75
C SER A 117 -11.45 -11.87 -12.92
N TYR A 118 -12.78 -11.78 -12.90
CA TYR A 118 -13.61 -12.21 -14.03
C TYR A 118 -13.30 -11.46 -15.32
N LEU A 119 -13.15 -10.12 -15.27
CA LEU A 119 -12.75 -9.32 -16.43
C LEU A 119 -11.36 -9.73 -16.95
N TYR A 120 -10.41 -9.94 -16.03
CA TYR A 120 -9.06 -10.34 -16.39
C TYR A 120 -9.02 -11.72 -17.06
N ASP A 121 -9.69 -12.72 -16.47
CA ASP A 121 -9.68 -14.11 -16.95
C ASP A 121 -10.46 -14.27 -18.26
N THR A 122 -11.61 -13.61 -18.37
CA THR A 122 -12.48 -13.75 -19.56
C THR A 122 -12.15 -12.78 -20.67
N ARG A 123 -11.33 -11.75 -20.40
CA ARG A 123 -11.03 -10.63 -21.32
C ARG A 123 -12.28 -9.90 -21.84
N LYS A 124 -13.42 -10.06 -21.16
CA LYS A 124 -14.67 -9.37 -21.53
C LYS A 124 -14.59 -7.90 -21.16
N ALA A 125 -15.23 -7.05 -21.97
CA ALA A 125 -15.48 -5.68 -21.57
C ALA A 125 -16.59 -5.62 -20.51
N PRO A 126 -16.63 -4.58 -19.64
CA PRO A 126 -17.68 -4.43 -18.63
C PRO A 126 -19.09 -4.60 -19.19
N LYS A 127 -19.37 -4.05 -20.38
CA LYS A 127 -20.67 -4.13 -21.07
C LYS A 127 -21.16 -5.55 -21.39
N ASP A 128 -20.25 -6.51 -21.46
CA ASP A 128 -20.53 -7.90 -21.83
C ASP A 128 -20.65 -8.81 -20.58
N THR A 129 -20.74 -8.22 -19.39
CA THR A 129 -20.86 -8.93 -18.11
C THR A 129 -22.28 -8.92 -17.55
N VAL A 130 -22.54 -9.80 -16.58
CA VAL A 130 -23.85 -9.87 -15.93
C VAL A 130 -24.16 -8.66 -15.05
N TRP A 131 -23.15 -7.91 -14.60
CA TRP A 131 -23.30 -6.79 -13.65
C TRP A 131 -23.56 -5.44 -14.32
N TYR A 132 -23.27 -5.33 -15.62
CA TYR A 132 -23.37 -4.08 -16.36
C TYR A 132 -24.76 -3.45 -16.24
N GLN A 133 -24.80 -2.21 -15.76
CA GLN A 133 -25.99 -1.39 -15.52
C GLN A 133 -27.02 -2.01 -14.55
N LYS A 134 -26.57 -2.94 -13.69
CA LYS A 134 -27.45 -3.69 -12.77
C LYS A 134 -27.04 -3.61 -11.31
N ILE A 135 -25.93 -2.93 -11.00
CA ILE A 135 -25.40 -2.80 -9.63
C ILE A 135 -25.36 -1.34 -9.14
N ASP A 136 -26.24 -0.50 -9.69
CA ASP A 136 -26.32 0.93 -9.37
C ASP A 136 -26.46 1.20 -7.87
N SER A 137 -27.29 0.43 -7.16
CA SER A 137 -27.50 0.60 -5.71
C SER A 137 -26.20 0.42 -4.93
N TYR A 138 -25.37 -0.54 -5.31
CA TYR A 138 -24.08 -0.79 -4.69
C TYR A 138 -23.11 0.38 -4.92
N ILE A 139 -22.99 0.81 -6.19
CA ILE A 139 -22.10 1.92 -6.57
C ILE A 139 -22.55 3.24 -5.94
N ASN A 140 -23.86 3.48 -5.83
CA ASN A 140 -24.40 4.67 -5.18
C ASN A 140 -24.07 4.72 -3.68
N GLU A 141 -24.11 3.59 -2.98
CA GLU A 141 -23.72 3.53 -1.57
C GLU A 141 -22.19 3.66 -1.38
N LEU A 142 -21.38 3.11 -2.30
CA LEU A 142 -19.94 3.40 -2.34
C LEU A 142 -19.66 4.90 -2.55
N SER A 143 -20.43 5.53 -3.44
CA SER A 143 -20.31 6.96 -3.74
C SER A 143 -20.58 7.82 -2.50
N ARG A 144 -21.48 7.39 -1.60
CA ARG A 144 -21.74 8.07 -0.33
C ARG A 144 -20.54 8.02 0.60
N PHE A 145 -19.81 6.91 0.66
CA PHE A 145 -18.54 6.83 1.38
C PHE A 145 -17.48 7.75 0.76
N ALA A 146 -17.39 7.77 -0.57
CA ALA A 146 -16.42 8.58 -1.30
C ALA A 146 -16.60 10.10 -1.09
N LEU A 147 -17.81 10.55 -0.76
CA LEU A 147 -18.18 11.97 -0.70
C LEU A 147 -18.66 12.40 0.70
N MET A 148 -18.19 11.72 1.76
CA MET A 148 -18.56 12.04 3.15
C MET A 148 -18.13 13.44 3.61
N GLY A 149 -17.21 14.09 2.90
CA GLY A 149 -16.72 15.44 3.23
C GLY A 149 -15.64 15.46 4.30
N THR A 150 -15.98 15.21 5.55
CA THR A 150 -15.05 15.42 6.68
C THR A 150 -14.09 14.24 6.87
N ILE A 151 -12.79 14.51 6.70
CA ILE A 151 -11.72 13.54 6.97
C ILE A 151 -11.38 13.56 8.46
N THR A 152 -11.39 12.38 9.08
CA THR A 152 -10.98 12.11 10.46
C THR A 152 -10.20 10.79 10.47
N ALA A 153 -9.53 10.46 11.58
CA ALA A 153 -8.90 9.14 11.75
C ALA A 153 -9.89 7.97 11.55
N LYS A 154 -11.18 8.19 11.79
CA LYS A 154 -12.24 7.18 11.65
C LYS A 154 -12.81 7.08 10.23
N THR A 155 -12.84 8.20 9.49
CA THR A 155 -13.46 8.29 8.16
C THR A 155 -12.46 8.18 7.01
N GLY A 156 -11.17 8.46 7.24
CA GLY A 156 -10.16 8.50 6.18
C GLY A 156 -10.08 7.22 5.34
N TRP A 157 -9.94 6.07 6.00
CA TRP A 157 -9.90 4.77 5.31
C TRP A 157 -11.18 4.50 4.50
N LEU A 158 -12.35 4.84 5.06
CA LEU A 158 -13.64 4.59 4.42
C LEU A 158 -13.83 5.47 3.18
N ILE A 159 -13.43 6.73 3.27
CA ILE A 159 -13.42 7.67 2.15
C ILE A 159 -12.47 7.17 1.05
N ASN A 160 -11.24 6.80 1.40
CA ASN A 160 -10.26 6.30 0.42
C ASN A 160 -10.79 5.09 -0.34
N ASN A 161 -11.33 4.10 0.38
CA ASN A 161 -11.94 2.92 -0.23
C ASN A 161 -13.18 3.28 -1.04
N GLY A 162 -14.02 4.19 -0.56
CA GLY A 162 -15.17 4.72 -1.29
C GLY A 162 -14.76 5.32 -2.64
N ILE A 163 -13.74 6.18 -2.67
CA ILE A 163 -13.21 6.79 -3.90
C ILE A 163 -12.64 5.71 -4.82
N TYR A 164 -11.78 4.84 -4.29
CA TYR A 164 -11.13 3.77 -5.05
C TYR A 164 -12.14 2.84 -5.72
N TYR A 165 -13.06 2.24 -4.94
CA TYR A 165 -14.02 1.28 -5.49
C TYR A 165 -15.10 1.94 -6.35
N THR A 166 -15.54 3.16 -6.04
CA THR A 166 -16.48 3.88 -6.92
C THR A 166 -15.81 4.23 -8.25
N GLY A 167 -14.56 4.69 -8.21
CA GLY A 167 -13.77 4.98 -9.40
C GLY A 167 -13.59 3.75 -10.29
N ARG A 168 -13.28 2.60 -9.69
CA ARG A 168 -13.02 1.36 -10.41
C ARG A 168 -14.29 0.66 -10.92
N LEU A 169 -15.37 0.64 -10.14
CA LEU A 169 -16.62 -0.06 -10.48
C LEU A 169 -17.64 0.84 -11.18
N GLY A 170 -17.39 2.15 -11.27
CA GLY A 170 -18.34 3.12 -11.81
C GLY A 170 -18.80 2.86 -13.25
N THR A 171 -17.99 2.17 -14.07
CA THR A 171 -18.38 1.77 -15.43
C THR A 171 -19.54 0.77 -15.49
N PHE A 172 -19.86 0.09 -14.39
CA PHE A 172 -20.99 -0.83 -14.30
C PHE A 172 -22.30 -0.14 -13.90
N HIS A 173 -22.27 1.16 -13.62
CA HIS A 173 -23.48 1.95 -13.34
C HIS A 173 -24.25 2.27 -14.63
N SER A 174 -25.58 2.35 -14.57
CA SER A 174 -26.44 2.73 -15.71
C SER A 174 -26.08 4.10 -16.31
N THR A 175 -25.88 5.10 -15.47
CA THR A 175 -25.17 6.34 -15.81
C THR A 175 -23.67 6.08 -16.00
N GLY A 176 -23.22 5.85 -17.23
CA GLY A 176 -21.83 5.47 -17.53
C GLY A 176 -20.74 6.45 -17.06
N THR A 177 -21.09 7.71 -16.74
CA THR A 177 -20.18 8.72 -16.19
C THR A 177 -20.16 8.77 -14.66
N LYS A 178 -20.95 7.95 -13.96
CA LYS A 178 -21.17 8.06 -12.51
C LYS A 178 -19.86 7.99 -11.72
N GLY A 179 -19.02 7.00 -11.99
CA GLY A 179 -17.74 6.85 -11.29
C GLY A 179 -16.83 8.05 -11.51
N LEU A 180 -16.68 8.49 -12.76
CA LEU A 180 -15.90 9.68 -13.12
C LEU A 180 -16.40 10.95 -12.40
N GLN A 181 -17.73 11.14 -12.34
CA GLN A 181 -18.33 12.28 -11.62
C GLN A 181 -17.96 12.25 -10.14
N VAL A 182 -18.10 11.09 -9.48
CA VAL A 182 -17.80 10.95 -8.05
C VAL A 182 -16.32 11.21 -7.75
N VAL A 183 -15.39 10.63 -8.51
CA VAL A 183 -13.96 10.89 -8.26
C VAL A 183 -13.57 12.32 -8.61
N THR A 184 -14.23 12.95 -9.59
CA THR A 184 -14.06 14.39 -9.88
C THR A 184 -14.56 15.26 -8.72
N ASP A 185 -15.70 14.91 -8.13
CA ASP A 185 -16.25 15.64 -6.99
C ASP A 185 -15.41 15.43 -5.72
N ALA A 186 -14.84 14.24 -5.51
CA ALA A 186 -13.88 13.99 -4.44
C ALA A 186 -12.67 14.93 -4.53
N MET A 187 -12.14 15.20 -5.73
CA MET A 187 -11.04 16.17 -5.91
C MET A 187 -11.43 17.62 -5.57
N LYS A 188 -12.72 17.97 -5.60
CA LYS A 188 -13.21 19.30 -5.18
C LYS A 188 -13.40 19.39 -3.66
N ILE A 189 -13.82 18.28 -3.05
CA ILE A 189 -14.13 18.19 -1.62
C ILE A 189 -12.85 18.10 -0.79
N TYR A 190 -11.89 17.28 -1.23
CA TYR A 190 -10.71 16.95 -0.44
C TYR A 190 -9.52 17.85 -0.77
N PRO A 191 -8.68 18.19 0.22
CA PRO A 191 -7.56 19.12 0.02
C PRO A 191 -6.60 18.66 -1.08
N TYR A 192 -6.15 19.61 -1.91
CA TYR A 192 -5.09 19.37 -2.89
C TYR A 192 -3.85 18.77 -2.22
N LEU A 193 -3.31 17.71 -2.83
CA LEU A 193 -2.18 16.92 -2.30
C LEU A 193 -2.46 16.23 -0.96
N GLY A 194 -3.73 16.06 -0.57
CA GLY A 194 -4.12 15.13 0.49
C GLY A 194 -4.28 13.70 -0.05
N GLU A 195 -4.31 12.71 0.85
CA GLU A 195 -4.41 11.30 0.49
C GLU A 195 -5.63 11.01 -0.40
N GLN A 196 -6.81 11.50 0.01
CA GLN A 196 -8.06 11.30 -0.73
C GLN A 196 -8.01 11.93 -2.13
N TYR A 197 -7.31 13.06 -2.27
CA TYR A 197 -7.12 13.73 -3.56
C TYR A 197 -6.22 12.89 -4.48
N PHE A 198 -5.12 12.32 -3.95
CA PHE A 198 -4.27 11.39 -4.71
C PHE A 198 -5.06 10.17 -5.16
N VAL A 199 -5.82 9.53 -4.28
CA VAL A 199 -6.65 8.37 -4.64
C VAL A 199 -7.62 8.73 -5.77
N ALA A 200 -8.28 9.90 -5.70
CA ALA A 200 -9.19 10.34 -6.76
C ALA A 200 -8.47 10.61 -8.09
N ALA A 201 -7.32 11.29 -8.05
CA ALA A 201 -6.50 11.56 -9.23
C ALA A 201 -6.01 10.27 -9.91
N GLU A 202 -5.59 9.28 -9.11
CA GLU A 202 -5.18 7.95 -9.60
C GLU A 202 -6.35 7.20 -10.24
N GLN A 203 -7.56 7.26 -9.66
CA GLN A 203 -8.74 6.66 -10.28
C GLN A 203 -9.07 7.30 -11.64
N ILE A 204 -8.93 8.62 -11.78
CA ILE A 204 -9.14 9.31 -13.06
C ILE A 204 -8.09 8.91 -14.08
N ALA A 205 -6.81 8.87 -13.69
CA ALA A 205 -5.73 8.47 -14.57
C ALA A 205 -5.88 7.02 -15.04
N THR A 206 -6.21 6.11 -14.13
CA THR A 206 -6.23 4.66 -14.37
C THR A 206 -7.48 4.21 -15.11
N ASN A 207 -8.66 4.70 -14.71
CA ASN A 207 -9.94 4.16 -15.19
C ASN A 207 -10.64 5.07 -16.21
N TYR A 208 -10.24 6.34 -16.32
CA TYR A 208 -10.95 7.35 -17.11
C TYR A 208 -10.05 8.16 -18.05
N GLY A 209 -8.86 7.64 -18.38
CA GLY A 209 -7.98 8.24 -19.39
C GLY A 209 -7.42 9.61 -19.00
N GLY A 210 -7.33 9.92 -17.70
CA GLY A 210 -6.65 11.12 -17.21
C GLY A 210 -7.42 12.43 -17.41
N LYS A 211 -8.72 12.40 -17.69
CA LYS A 211 -9.58 13.58 -17.77
C LYS A 211 -10.72 13.51 -16.77
N ASP A 212 -10.94 14.59 -16.03
CA ASP A 212 -12.06 14.70 -15.09
C ASP A 212 -13.41 14.81 -15.82
N ALA A 213 -14.51 14.81 -15.05
CA ALA A 213 -15.87 14.90 -15.60
C ALA A 213 -16.16 16.21 -16.37
N ASN A 214 -15.33 17.25 -16.21
CA ASN A 214 -15.43 18.53 -16.92
C ASN A 214 -14.52 18.57 -18.16
N GLY A 215 -13.81 17.48 -18.46
CA GLY A 215 -12.85 17.38 -19.56
C GLY A 215 -11.48 18.00 -19.25
N LYS A 216 -11.21 18.40 -18.00
CA LYS A 216 -9.91 18.93 -17.57
C LYS A 216 -8.93 17.78 -17.41
N VAL A 217 -7.73 17.94 -17.95
CA VAL A 217 -6.63 16.98 -17.77
C VAL A 217 -6.19 16.95 -16.32
N VAL A 218 -6.18 15.76 -15.73
CA VAL A 218 -5.61 15.46 -14.42
C VAL A 218 -4.19 14.94 -14.65
N ASN A 219 -3.22 15.84 -14.58
CA ASN A 219 -1.82 15.50 -14.76
C ASN A 219 -1.25 14.89 -13.47
N LEU A 220 -1.28 13.56 -13.37
CA LEU A 220 -0.83 12.84 -12.18
C LEU A 220 0.65 13.08 -11.88
N ASP A 221 1.50 13.21 -12.89
CA ASP A 221 2.93 13.48 -12.71
C ASP A 221 3.15 14.87 -12.11
N GLN A 222 2.42 15.88 -12.59
CA GLN A 222 2.48 17.22 -11.97
C GLN A 222 2.00 17.20 -10.52
N ILE A 223 0.91 16.46 -10.23
CA ILE A 223 0.39 16.32 -8.86
C ILE A 223 1.42 15.65 -7.96
N ARG A 224 2.14 14.63 -8.45
CA ARG A 224 3.25 13.99 -7.73
C ARG A 224 4.40 14.95 -7.49
N GLU A 225 4.81 15.74 -8.47
CA GLU A 225 5.87 16.73 -8.30
C GLU A 225 5.50 17.84 -7.31
N ASP A 226 4.25 18.31 -7.35
CA ASP A 226 3.74 19.27 -6.36
C ASP A 226 3.69 18.65 -4.96
N GLY A 227 3.32 17.36 -4.87
CA GLY A 227 3.37 16.59 -3.63
C GLY A 227 4.79 16.48 -3.07
N LYS A 228 5.76 16.11 -3.90
CA LYS A 228 7.18 16.08 -3.50
C LYS A 228 7.64 17.43 -2.97
N LYS A 229 7.28 18.54 -3.64
CA LYS A 229 7.62 19.89 -3.16
C LYS A 229 6.96 20.25 -1.83
N LYS A 230 5.71 19.82 -1.61
CA LYS A 230 4.98 20.06 -0.36
C LYS A 230 5.58 19.30 0.82
N TYR A 231 5.87 18.01 0.63
CA TYR A 231 6.31 17.12 1.71
C TYR A 231 7.84 17.10 1.89
N LEU A 232 8.60 17.51 0.88
CA LEU A 232 10.07 17.53 0.88
C LEU A 232 10.60 18.89 0.38
N PRO A 233 10.23 20.02 1.01
CA PRO A 233 10.55 21.35 0.50
C PRO A 233 12.03 21.74 0.63
N LYS A 234 12.79 21.08 1.52
CA LYS A 234 14.20 21.42 1.77
C LYS A 234 15.12 20.49 1.00
N THR A 235 16.17 21.05 0.38
CA THR A 235 17.22 20.28 -0.28
C THR A 235 18.57 20.71 0.26
N TYR A 236 19.40 19.73 0.65
CA TYR A 236 20.77 19.92 1.09
C TYR A 236 21.69 19.10 0.20
N THR A 237 22.80 19.70 -0.22
CA THR A 237 23.75 19.08 -1.13
C THR A 237 25.14 19.09 -0.52
N PHE A 238 25.81 17.94 -0.58
CA PHE A 238 27.15 17.72 -0.08
C PHE A 238 28.02 17.08 -1.17
N ASP A 239 29.33 17.10 -0.98
CA ASP A 239 30.33 16.46 -1.86
C ASP A 239 30.11 16.77 -3.35
N ASP A 240 30.04 18.05 -3.70
CA ASP A 240 29.85 18.54 -5.08
C ASP A 240 28.63 17.94 -5.82
N GLY A 241 27.61 17.50 -5.07
CA GLY A 241 26.39 16.91 -5.64
C GLY A 241 26.29 15.40 -5.50
N ALA A 242 27.34 14.71 -5.02
CA ALA A 242 27.32 13.26 -4.88
C ALA A 242 26.41 12.76 -3.75
N ILE A 243 26.06 13.62 -2.79
CA ILE A 243 25.09 13.31 -1.73
C ILE A 243 24.04 14.43 -1.67
N VAL A 244 22.76 14.05 -1.84
CA VAL A 244 21.62 14.97 -1.85
C VAL A 244 20.59 14.53 -0.83
N LEU A 245 20.21 15.40 0.11
CA LEU A 245 19.15 15.13 1.09
C LEU A 245 17.95 16.02 0.78
N LYS A 246 16.81 15.42 0.40
CA LYS A 246 15.50 16.06 0.27
C LYS A 246 14.70 15.79 1.53
N ALA A 247 14.31 16.83 2.25
CA ALA A 247 13.73 16.69 3.58
C ALA A 247 12.47 17.53 3.79
N GLY A 248 11.62 17.02 4.66
CA GLY A 248 10.52 17.76 5.26
C GLY A 248 11.00 19.01 5.99
N ASP A 249 10.11 19.99 6.15
CA ASP A 249 10.42 21.28 6.75
C ASP A 249 10.75 21.22 8.26
N LYS A 250 10.30 20.17 8.97
CA LYS A 250 10.56 19.95 10.40
C LYS A 250 11.82 19.14 10.68
N VAL A 251 12.42 18.52 9.66
CA VAL A 251 13.73 17.87 9.80
C VAL A 251 14.79 18.94 10.03
N THR A 252 15.52 18.84 11.14
CA THR A 252 16.48 19.88 11.56
C THR A 252 17.75 19.84 10.72
N GLU A 253 18.36 21.00 10.46
CA GLU A 253 19.66 21.07 9.79
C GLU A 253 20.77 20.36 10.56
N GLU A 254 20.68 20.37 11.90
CA GLU A 254 21.61 19.63 12.75
C GLU A 254 21.54 18.13 12.45
N LYS A 255 20.32 17.56 12.36
CA LYS A 255 20.13 16.16 12.02
C LYS A 255 20.72 15.85 10.63
N VAL A 256 20.43 16.68 9.62
CA VAL A 256 20.98 16.52 8.26
C VAL A 256 22.51 16.48 8.27
N LYS A 257 23.17 17.39 9.01
CA LYS A 257 24.63 17.41 9.15
C LYS A 257 25.15 16.17 9.87
N ARG A 258 24.45 15.69 10.92
CA ARG A 258 24.80 14.45 11.62
C ARG A 258 24.73 13.23 10.70
N LEU A 259 23.70 13.11 9.87
CA LEU A 259 23.59 12.04 8.88
C LEU A 259 24.75 12.07 7.88
N TYR A 260 25.11 13.25 7.36
CA TYR A 260 26.27 13.38 6.49
C TYR A 260 27.56 12.86 7.14
N TRP A 261 27.81 13.22 8.40
CA TRP A 261 29.01 12.74 9.12
C TRP A 261 28.94 11.25 9.46
N ALA A 262 27.76 10.73 9.84
CA ALA A 262 27.55 9.29 10.05
C ALA A 262 27.87 8.50 8.78
N ALA A 263 27.51 9.01 7.60
CA ALA A 263 27.86 8.40 6.31
C ALA A 263 29.39 8.27 6.15
N LYS A 264 30.16 9.28 6.59
CA LYS A 264 31.63 9.24 6.52
C LYS A 264 32.23 8.18 7.44
N GLU A 265 31.68 8.04 8.65
CA GLU A 265 32.14 7.01 9.59
C GLU A 265 31.89 5.60 9.04
N VAL A 266 30.67 5.34 8.57
CA VAL A 266 30.30 4.03 7.97
C VAL A 266 31.14 3.75 6.73
N LYS A 267 31.24 4.71 5.80
CA LYS A 267 32.04 4.59 4.57
C LYS A 267 33.51 4.25 4.87
N ALA A 268 34.11 4.90 5.86
CA ALA A 268 35.50 4.67 6.22
C ALA A 268 35.74 3.25 6.74
N GLN A 269 34.85 2.73 7.60
CA GLN A 269 34.99 1.35 8.09
C GLN A 269 34.71 0.32 7.00
N PHE A 270 33.70 0.56 6.16
CA PHE A 270 33.38 -0.31 5.04
C PHE A 270 34.56 -0.49 4.08
N HIS A 271 35.19 0.61 3.62
CA HIS A 271 36.33 0.53 2.72
C HIS A 271 37.57 -0.10 3.36
N ARG A 272 37.75 0.02 4.69
CA ARG A 272 38.82 -0.72 5.39
C ARG A 272 38.60 -2.22 5.35
N THR A 273 37.34 -2.67 5.40
CA THR A 273 36.99 -4.10 5.40
C THR A 273 36.98 -4.68 3.98
N VAL A 274 36.41 -3.96 3.01
CA VAL A 274 36.33 -4.42 1.60
C VAL A 274 37.65 -4.20 0.84
N GLU A 275 38.55 -3.39 1.39
CA GLU A 275 39.86 -3.06 0.80
C GLU A 275 39.78 -2.41 -0.60
N SER A 276 38.62 -1.81 -0.93
CA SER A 276 38.40 -1.07 -2.17
C SER A 276 37.49 0.14 -1.92
N ASP A 277 37.83 1.26 -2.56
CA ASP A 277 37.00 2.47 -2.67
C ASP A 277 36.61 2.79 -4.11
N GLN A 278 36.93 1.89 -5.04
CA GLN A 278 36.59 2.03 -6.45
C GLN A 278 35.20 1.42 -6.69
N PRO A 279 34.23 2.18 -7.23
CA PRO A 279 32.95 1.62 -7.62
C PRO A 279 33.15 0.48 -8.62
N LEU A 280 32.36 -0.59 -8.48
CA LEU A 280 32.44 -1.74 -9.37
C LEU A 280 32.01 -1.40 -10.79
N GLU A 281 31.04 -0.49 -10.91
CA GLU A 281 30.43 -0.05 -12.16
C GLU A 281 30.35 1.49 -12.21
N LYS A 282 30.31 2.05 -13.42
CA LYS A 282 30.27 3.52 -13.65
C LYS A 282 29.00 3.91 -14.37
N GLY A 283 28.45 5.07 -14.04
CA GLY A 283 27.22 5.58 -14.66
C GLY A 283 25.94 4.97 -14.10
N ASN A 284 26.05 4.24 -12.98
CA ASN A 284 24.89 3.73 -12.27
C ASN A 284 24.18 4.90 -11.53
N PRO A 285 22.86 4.79 -11.27
CA PRO A 285 22.11 5.84 -10.59
C PRO A 285 22.65 6.25 -9.21
N ASP A 286 23.37 5.33 -8.56
CA ASP A 286 24.03 5.51 -7.27
C ASP A 286 25.32 6.36 -7.33
N ASP A 287 25.73 6.84 -8.50
CA ASP A 287 26.73 7.91 -8.63
C ASP A 287 26.33 9.16 -7.82
N VAL A 288 25.03 9.36 -7.61
CA VAL A 288 24.47 10.32 -6.67
C VAL A 288 23.59 9.59 -5.65
N LEU A 289 24.02 9.57 -4.39
CA LEU A 289 23.16 9.12 -3.31
C LEU A 289 22.13 10.19 -2.97
N THR A 290 20.86 9.90 -3.25
CA THR A 290 19.74 10.74 -2.81
C THR A 290 19.12 10.14 -1.54
N MET A 291 18.84 10.99 -0.55
CA MET A 291 18.08 10.60 0.64
C MET A 291 16.81 11.44 0.71
N VAL A 292 15.68 10.79 0.89
CA VAL A 292 14.36 11.39 1.01
C VAL A 292 13.87 11.18 2.44
N ILE A 293 13.70 12.27 3.20
CA ILE A 293 13.38 12.24 4.63
C ILE A 293 12.09 13.01 4.89
N TYR A 294 10.97 12.30 5.01
CA TYR A 294 9.68 12.90 5.38
C TYR A 294 9.68 13.33 6.86
N ASN A 295 8.76 14.22 7.26
CA ASN A 295 8.76 14.71 8.65
C ASN A 295 8.32 13.66 9.69
N SER A 296 7.55 12.65 9.29
CA SER A 296 6.89 11.71 10.21
C SER A 296 6.50 10.40 9.51
N PRO A 297 6.16 9.34 10.26
CA PRO A 297 5.65 8.10 9.67
C PRO A 297 4.35 8.31 8.88
N ALA A 298 3.53 9.28 9.26
CA ALA A 298 2.29 9.62 8.58
C ALA A 298 2.54 10.28 7.22
N GLU A 299 3.50 11.20 7.13
CA GLU A 299 3.91 11.79 5.86
C GLU A 299 4.67 10.79 4.97
N TYR A 300 5.40 9.86 5.57
CA TYR A 300 6.09 8.79 4.84
C TYR A 300 5.15 7.94 3.99
N GLN A 301 3.89 7.75 4.42
CA GLN A 301 2.91 6.99 3.66
C GLN A 301 2.69 7.54 2.24
N PHE A 302 2.89 8.85 2.03
CA PHE A 302 2.80 9.47 0.70
C PHE A 302 3.91 9.02 -0.25
N ASN A 303 5.00 8.43 0.24
CA ASN A 303 6.08 7.94 -0.61
C ASN A 303 5.59 6.93 -1.66
N ARG A 304 4.58 6.12 -1.31
CA ARG A 304 3.96 5.18 -2.23
C ARG A 304 3.32 5.89 -3.43
N GLN A 305 2.57 6.97 -3.21
CA GLN A 305 1.93 7.74 -4.29
C GLN A 305 2.93 8.61 -5.06
N LEU A 306 3.95 9.15 -4.37
CA LEU A 306 4.91 10.10 -4.93
C LEU A 306 6.04 9.44 -5.72
N TYR A 307 6.52 8.29 -5.25
CA TYR A 307 7.69 7.59 -5.80
C TYR A 307 7.40 6.13 -6.20
N GLY A 308 6.28 5.54 -5.75
CA GLY A 308 5.90 4.19 -6.14
C GLY A 308 6.44 3.07 -5.25
N TYR A 309 7.13 3.39 -4.15
CA TYR A 309 7.75 2.40 -3.26
C TYR A 309 6.94 2.17 -1.98
N GLU A 310 6.97 0.94 -1.48
CA GLU A 310 6.24 0.52 -0.28
C GLU A 310 6.76 1.24 0.99
N THR A 311 5.83 1.51 1.92
CA THR A 311 6.06 2.32 3.12
C THR A 311 5.88 1.52 4.43
N ASN A 312 5.68 0.21 4.32
CA ASN A 312 5.58 -0.73 5.46
C ASN A 312 6.99 -1.11 5.97
N ASN A 313 7.83 -0.11 6.19
CA ASN A 313 9.22 -0.23 6.64
C ASN A 313 9.65 1.07 7.36
N GLY A 314 10.76 1.02 8.11
CA GLY A 314 11.34 2.24 8.73
C GLY A 314 12.06 3.14 7.72
N GLY A 315 12.48 2.54 6.61
CA GLY A 315 13.15 3.13 5.46
C GLY A 315 13.47 2.03 4.45
N LEU A 316 13.86 2.45 3.25
CA LEU A 316 14.15 1.53 2.15
C LEU A 316 15.14 2.18 1.18
N TYR A 317 16.28 1.52 0.94
CA TYR A 317 17.17 1.87 -0.15
C TYR A 317 16.75 1.21 -1.47
N ILE A 318 16.66 2.02 -2.54
CA ILE A 318 16.39 1.56 -3.89
C ILE A 318 17.60 1.87 -4.78
N GLU A 319 18.43 0.86 -4.99
CA GLU A 319 19.66 0.98 -5.77
C GLU A 319 19.42 1.41 -7.22
N GLY A 320 18.36 0.89 -7.87
CA GLY A 320 17.99 1.28 -9.23
C GLY A 320 17.66 2.78 -9.40
N THR A 321 17.57 3.54 -8.31
CA THR A 321 17.44 5.01 -8.34
C THR A 321 18.48 5.73 -7.48
N GLY A 322 19.44 5.00 -6.88
CA GLY A 322 20.40 5.55 -5.93
C GLY A 322 19.75 6.28 -4.76
N THR A 323 18.51 5.90 -4.38
CA THR A 323 17.69 6.69 -3.46
C THR A 323 17.28 5.91 -2.22
N PHE A 324 17.57 6.47 -1.05
CA PHE A 324 17.09 6.01 0.25
C PHE A 324 15.86 6.81 0.68
N PHE A 325 14.78 6.13 1.01
CA PHE A 325 13.53 6.73 1.48
C PHE A 325 13.33 6.43 2.97
N THR A 326 13.02 7.46 3.77
CA THR A 326 12.75 7.32 5.21
C THR A 326 12.01 8.54 5.75
N TYR A 327 11.88 8.67 7.07
CA TYR A 327 11.22 9.78 7.77
C TYR A 327 12.03 10.23 9.00
N GLU A 328 11.69 11.32 9.66
CA GLU A 328 12.15 11.58 11.03
C GLU A 328 11.20 10.92 12.02
N ARG A 329 11.71 10.45 13.16
CA ARG A 329 10.94 9.69 14.15
C ARG A 329 11.23 10.10 15.58
N THR A 330 10.23 9.93 16.44
CA THR A 330 10.43 9.93 17.90
C THR A 330 10.76 8.52 18.41
N PRO A 331 11.30 8.38 19.63
CA PRO A 331 11.57 7.07 20.24
C PRO A 331 10.31 6.20 20.45
N GLU A 332 9.13 6.79 20.50
CA GLU A 332 7.85 6.07 20.59
C GLU A 332 7.42 5.47 19.23
N GLU A 333 7.84 6.09 18.13
CA GLU A 333 7.50 5.67 16.78
C GLU A 333 8.43 4.57 16.25
N SER A 334 9.66 4.47 16.77
CA SER A 334 10.61 3.43 16.40
C SER A 334 11.68 3.19 17.47
N ILE A 335 12.11 1.93 17.62
CA ILE A 335 13.27 1.56 18.42
C ILE A 335 14.59 2.09 17.84
N TYR A 336 14.62 2.38 16.53
CA TYR A 336 15.78 2.90 15.83
C TYR A 336 15.61 4.40 15.57
N SER A 337 16.62 5.17 15.96
CA SER A 337 16.68 6.58 15.57
C SER A 337 16.88 6.73 14.05
N LEU A 338 16.59 7.91 13.49
CA LEU A 338 16.88 8.18 12.08
C LEU A 338 18.36 7.97 11.72
N GLU A 339 19.29 8.39 12.59
CA GLU A 339 20.72 8.19 12.33
C GLU A 339 21.08 6.71 12.31
N GLU A 340 20.53 5.93 13.25
CA GLU A 340 20.81 4.50 13.35
C GLU A 340 20.29 3.73 12.14
N LEU A 341 19.05 3.97 11.72
CA LEU A 341 18.50 3.37 10.52
C LEU A 341 19.26 3.82 9.26
N PHE A 342 19.62 5.09 9.18
CA PHE A 342 20.43 5.58 8.07
C PHE A 342 21.79 4.88 7.98
N ARG A 343 22.48 4.67 9.10
CA ARG A 343 23.78 3.98 9.11
C ARG A 343 23.66 2.54 8.58
N HIS A 344 22.56 1.86 8.88
CA HIS A 344 22.24 0.54 8.32
C HIS A 344 22.01 0.62 6.80
N GLU A 345 21.05 1.43 6.37
CA GLU A 345 20.64 1.52 4.96
C GLU A 345 21.72 2.10 4.04
N PHE A 346 22.55 3.00 4.56
CA PHE A 346 23.72 3.51 3.86
C PHE A 346 24.74 2.40 3.57
N THR A 347 24.77 1.34 4.37
CA THR A 347 25.61 0.18 4.09
C THR A 347 25.10 -0.59 2.87
N HIS A 348 23.78 -0.71 2.64
CA HIS A 348 23.26 -1.30 1.41
C HIS A 348 23.65 -0.51 0.16
N TYR A 349 23.68 0.82 0.25
CA TYR A 349 24.26 1.65 -0.80
C TYR A 349 25.74 1.30 -1.06
N LEU A 350 26.55 1.13 0.00
CA LEU A 350 27.95 0.76 -0.15
C LEU A 350 28.13 -0.65 -0.73
N GLN A 351 27.29 -1.60 -0.34
CA GLN A 351 27.28 -2.97 -0.86
C GLN A 351 27.05 -3.00 -2.36
N GLY A 352 25.95 -2.38 -2.83
CA GLY A 352 25.63 -2.32 -4.26
C GLY A 352 26.70 -1.60 -5.08
N ARG A 353 27.29 -0.53 -4.52
CA ARG A 353 28.28 0.27 -5.26
C ARG A 353 29.69 -0.32 -5.30
N TYR A 354 30.13 -0.96 -4.21
CA TYR A 354 31.55 -1.29 -4.02
C TYR A 354 31.83 -2.78 -3.75
N GLU A 355 30.82 -3.62 -3.48
CA GLU A 355 31.04 -5.00 -3.03
C GLU A 355 30.33 -6.06 -3.90
N VAL A 356 29.08 -5.82 -4.30
CA VAL A 356 28.28 -6.77 -5.10
C VAL A 356 28.12 -6.24 -6.53
N PRO A 357 28.59 -6.97 -7.56
CA PRO A 357 28.47 -6.51 -8.96
C PRO A 357 27.05 -6.72 -9.51
N GLY A 358 26.66 -5.88 -10.46
CA GLY A 358 25.29 -5.80 -10.98
C GLY A 358 24.33 -5.09 -10.03
N LEU A 359 23.07 -5.01 -10.43
CA LEU A 359 22.04 -4.43 -9.56
C LEU A 359 21.57 -5.42 -8.49
N TRP A 360 21.22 -4.90 -7.33
CA TRP A 360 20.68 -5.61 -6.18
C TRP A 360 19.53 -6.55 -6.58
N GLY A 361 19.58 -7.77 -6.05
CA GLY A 361 18.65 -8.85 -6.36
C GLY A 361 18.82 -9.44 -7.76
N GLN A 362 19.78 -8.98 -8.57
CA GLN A 362 20.03 -9.47 -9.91
C GLN A 362 21.34 -10.25 -10.02
N GLY A 363 21.33 -11.26 -10.87
CA GLY A 363 22.51 -12.08 -11.15
C GLY A 363 22.61 -13.33 -10.28
N LYS A 364 23.56 -14.21 -10.65
CA LYS A 364 23.67 -15.56 -10.09
C LYS A 364 23.97 -15.59 -8.59
N ILE A 365 24.55 -14.51 -8.04
CA ILE A 365 24.94 -14.45 -6.64
C ILE A 365 23.71 -14.41 -5.71
N TYR A 366 22.58 -13.89 -6.17
CA TYR A 366 21.31 -13.85 -5.42
C TYR A 366 20.51 -15.17 -5.50
N GLU A 367 20.86 -16.09 -6.39
CA GLU A 367 20.20 -17.41 -6.43
C GLU A 367 20.40 -18.15 -5.09
N ASN A 368 19.34 -18.79 -4.61
CA ASN A 368 19.33 -19.54 -3.34
C ASN A 368 19.65 -18.69 -2.10
N GLU A 369 19.29 -17.40 -2.10
CA GLU A 369 19.38 -16.51 -0.92
C GLU A 369 20.78 -16.42 -0.29
N ARG A 370 21.84 -16.58 -1.11
CA ARG A 370 23.23 -16.65 -0.60
C ARG A 370 23.67 -15.39 0.13
N LEU A 371 23.13 -14.23 -0.28
CA LEU A 371 23.52 -12.92 0.22
C LEU A 371 22.60 -12.40 1.33
N SER A 372 21.42 -12.97 1.58
CA SER A 372 20.45 -12.37 2.50
C SER A 372 21.00 -12.17 3.91
N TRP A 373 21.67 -13.19 4.48
CA TRP A 373 22.29 -13.07 5.81
C TRP A 373 23.49 -12.13 5.80
N PHE A 374 24.18 -12.04 4.67
CA PHE A 374 25.41 -11.28 4.51
C PHE A 374 25.10 -9.79 4.36
N GLU A 375 24.18 -9.41 3.48
CA GLU A 375 23.78 -8.03 3.23
C GLU A 375 23.19 -7.40 4.50
N GLU A 376 22.18 -8.05 5.10
CA GLU A 376 21.53 -7.59 6.33
C GLU A 376 22.48 -7.61 7.54
N GLY A 377 23.25 -8.70 7.68
CA GLY A 377 24.21 -8.84 8.78
C GLY A 377 25.33 -7.80 8.73
N ASN A 378 25.87 -7.53 7.54
CA ASN A 378 26.85 -6.47 7.34
C ASN A 378 26.25 -5.08 7.54
N ALA A 379 25.01 -4.84 7.11
CA ALA A 379 24.34 -3.57 7.34
C ALA A 379 24.18 -3.29 8.84
N GLU A 380 23.77 -4.29 9.63
CA GLU A 380 23.69 -4.15 11.08
C GLU A 380 25.05 -3.97 11.75
N PHE A 381 26.07 -4.67 11.25
CA PHE A 381 27.44 -4.54 11.72
C PHE A 381 27.99 -3.13 11.45
N PHE A 382 28.07 -2.71 10.19
CA PHE A 382 28.65 -1.42 9.80
C PHE A 382 27.84 -0.23 10.31
N ALA A 383 26.57 -0.40 10.66
CA ALA A 383 25.84 0.64 11.37
C ALA A 383 26.44 1.01 12.72
N GLY A 384 27.25 0.14 13.32
CA GLY A 384 28.07 0.39 14.51
C GLY A 384 29.40 1.09 14.25
N ALA A 385 29.67 1.55 13.02
CA ALA A 385 30.92 2.23 12.68
C ALA A 385 31.14 3.50 13.50
N THR A 386 32.36 3.65 14.01
CA THR A 386 32.78 4.83 14.76
C THR A 386 33.91 5.56 14.03
N ARG A 387 34.19 6.79 14.47
CA ARG A 387 35.28 7.61 13.95
C ARG A 387 36.68 7.05 14.21
N THR A 388 36.91 6.48 15.40
CA THR A 388 38.26 6.07 15.86
C THR A 388 38.36 4.65 16.39
N ASP A 389 37.25 4.05 16.81
CA ASP A 389 37.24 2.81 17.62
C ASP A 389 36.67 1.62 16.82
N ASN A 390 36.95 1.59 15.52
CA ASN A 390 36.45 0.59 14.55
C ASN A 390 34.91 0.51 14.54
N VAL A 391 34.37 -0.70 14.32
CA VAL A 391 32.94 -1.00 14.35
C VAL A 391 32.61 -1.60 15.71
N VAL A 392 31.64 -1.01 16.43
CA VAL A 392 31.25 -1.44 17.78
C VAL A 392 29.84 -2.01 17.80
N PRO A 393 29.55 -3.02 18.67
CA PRO A 393 28.20 -3.56 18.79
C PRO A 393 27.17 -2.51 19.22
N ARG A 394 25.99 -2.53 18.60
CA ARG A 394 24.87 -1.64 18.93
C ARG A 394 23.99 -2.26 20.01
N LYS A 395 23.65 -1.47 21.03
CA LYS A 395 22.80 -1.92 22.15
C LYS A 395 21.43 -2.41 21.71
N SER A 396 20.84 -1.78 20.69
CA SER A 396 19.56 -2.16 20.08
C SER A 396 19.58 -3.59 19.54
N ILE A 397 20.70 -4.03 18.96
CA ILE A 397 20.89 -5.39 18.45
C ILE A 397 21.20 -6.37 19.58
N ILE A 398 22.15 -6.04 20.47
CA ILE A 398 22.54 -6.92 21.58
C ILE A 398 21.35 -7.19 22.52
N GLY A 399 20.50 -6.19 22.78
CA GLY A 399 19.30 -6.35 23.58
C GLY A 399 18.33 -7.41 23.03
N GLY A 400 18.25 -7.55 21.70
CA GLY A 400 17.47 -8.60 21.05
C GLY A 400 18.05 -10.00 21.24
N LEU A 401 19.38 -10.12 21.32
CA LEU A 401 20.08 -11.39 21.53
C LEU A 401 19.99 -11.90 22.98
N SER A 402 19.79 -11.01 23.95
CA SER A 402 19.67 -11.37 25.38
C SER A 402 18.31 -11.94 25.79
N SER A 403 17.45 -12.27 24.84
CA SER A 403 16.08 -12.77 25.07
C SER A 403 15.99 -14.28 25.38
N ASN A 404 17.10 -14.93 25.74
CA ASN A 404 17.14 -16.34 26.15
C ASN A 404 17.25 -16.48 27.67
#